data_AF-A0A820GWN1-F1
#
_entry.id   AF-A0A820GWN1-F1
#
_cell.length_a   1.000
_cell.length_b   1.000
_cell.length_c   1.000
_cell.angle_alpha   90.00
_cell.angle_beta   90.00
_cell.angle_gamma   90.00
#
_symmetry.space_group_name_H-M   'P 1'
#
loop_
_entity.id
_entity.type
_entity.pdbx_description
1 polymer ?
#
loop_
_entity_poly.entity_id
_entity_poly.type
_entity_poly.pdbx_seq_one_letter_code
_entity_poly.pdbx_strand_id
1 'polypeptide(L)'
;MNKILLYIYIVLSYINLIYSATYRCDPSISCGCSSLSTIVTSRIVGGEAAPNHAWGWIVSLQKSGQHICGASLLTPEYAVTAAHCVDEVMNNISVLSILAGTNDLYNSSITTIQRRSIINVTMHPDYDK
;
A
#
# COMPACT_ATOMS: atom_id res chain seq x y z
N MET A 1 -24.97 6.49 40.92
CA MET A 1 -23.59 6.03 40.69
C MET A 1 -23.35 5.39 39.30
N ASN A 2 -24.38 4.87 38.60
CA ASN A 2 -24.18 4.14 37.33
C ASN A 2 -24.14 4.99 36.04
N LYS A 3 -24.77 6.18 36.00
CA LYS A 3 -24.82 6.99 34.76
C LYS A 3 -23.51 7.70 34.43
N ILE A 4 -22.77 8.14 35.44
CA ILE A 4 -21.46 8.81 35.29
C ILE A 4 -20.40 7.81 34.81
N LEU A 5 -20.39 6.60 35.39
CA LEU A 5 -19.47 5.54 34.96
C LEU A 5 -19.76 5.09 33.53
N LEU A 6 -21.03 4.98 33.14
CA LEU A 6 -21.42 4.67 31.76
C LEU A 6 -21.01 5.77 30.78
N TYR A 7 -21.19 7.05 31.16
CA TYR A 7 -20.76 8.18 30.34
C TYR A 7 -19.24 8.24 30.17
N ILE A 8 -18.48 8.01 31.25
CA ILE A 8 -17.01 7.92 31.18
C ILE A 8 -16.59 6.75 30.29
N TYR A 9 -17.23 5.58 30.38
CA TYR A 9 -16.94 4.45 29.50
C TYR A 9 -17.24 4.75 28.03
N ILE A 10 -18.36 5.41 27.73
CA ILE A 10 -18.71 5.85 26.37
C ILE A 10 -17.67 6.84 25.86
N VAL A 11 -17.33 7.88 26.63
CA VAL A 11 -16.33 8.87 26.24
C VAL A 11 -14.95 8.24 26.04
N LEU A 12 -14.51 7.35 26.94
CA LEU A 12 -13.23 6.62 26.80
C LEU A 12 -13.23 5.69 25.58
N SER A 13 -14.33 5.01 25.27
CA SER A 13 -14.45 4.20 24.05
C SER A 13 -14.39 5.04 22.77
N TYR A 14 -14.97 6.25 22.79
CA TYR A 14 -14.86 7.22 21.70
C TYR A 14 -13.44 7.77 21.55
N ILE A 15 -12.72 8.03 22.65
CA ILE A 15 -11.33 8.53 22.64
C ILE A 15 -10.35 7.47 22.08
N ASN A 16 -10.57 6.18 22.37
CA ASN A 16 -9.79 5.10 21.75
C ASN A 16 -10.09 4.92 20.25
N LEU A 17 -11.27 5.38 19.77
CA LEU A 17 -11.66 5.29 18.36
C LEU A 17 -11.04 6.37 17.45
N ILE A 18 -10.49 7.44 18.03
CA ILE A 18 -9.82 8.55 17.33
C ILE A 18 -8.29 8.48 17.42
N TYR A 19 -7.73 7.32 17.78
CA TYR A 19 -6.28 7.09 17.77
C TYR A 19 -5.77 6.98 16.33
N SER A 20 -5.75 8.11 15.64
CA SER A 20 -5.03 8.30 14.39
C SER A 20 -3.54 8.21 14.66
N ALA A 21 -2.90 7.11 14.25
CA ALA A 21 -1.46 7.00 14.33
C ALA A 21 -0.82 7.98 13.34
N THR A 22 0.01 8.89 13.84
CA THR A 22 0.81 9.76 12.96
C THR A 22 1.99 8.95 12.45
N TYR A 23 2.08 8.75 11.14
CA TYR A 23 3.27 8.22 10.51
C TYR A 23 4.35 9.30 10.45
N ARG A 24 5.55 8.93 10.88
CA ARG A 24 6.77 9.74 10.78
C ARG A 24 7.90 8.82 10.34
N CYS A 25 8.70 9.28 9.38
CA CYS A 25 9.93 8.58 9.01
C CYS A 25 10.91 8.61 10.19
N ASP A 26 11.46 7.45 10.52
CA ASP A 26 12.61 7.33 11.41
C ASP A 26 13.88 7.37 10.55
N PRO A 27 14.75 8.38 10.70
CA PRO A 27 15.95 8.46 9.88
C PRO A 27 16.98 7.36 10.17
N SER A 28 16.81 6.57 11.24
CA SER A 28 17.70 5.46 11.57
C SER A 28 17.40 4.17 10.79
N ILE A 29 16.24 4.08 10.11
CA ILE A 29 15.89 2.93 9.26
C ILE A 29 16.18 3.22 7.79
N SER A 30 16.57 2.18 7.04
CA SER A 30 17.00 2.32 5.64
C SER A 30 15.87 2.28 4.61
N CYS A 31 14.65 1.92 5.01
CA CYS A 31 13.50 1.76 4.11
C CYS A 31 12.21 2.21 4.76
N GLY A 32 11.13 2.30 3.97
CA GLY A 32 9.80 2.65 4.49
C GLY A 32 9.68 4.09 4.99
N CYS A 33 10.54 5.00 4.52
CA CYS A 33 10.59 6.42 4.90
C CYS A 33 10.00 7.33 3.82
N SER A 34 8.90 8.01 4.14
CA SER A 34 8.31 9.07 3.31
C SER A 34 8.92 10.42 3.69
N SER A 35 9.01 11.33 2.72
CA SER A 35 9.31 12.74 2.97
C SER A 35 8.17 13.47 3.69
N LEU A 36 7.00 12.84 3.83
CA LEU A 36 5.82 13.40 4.48
C LEU A 36 5.54 12.70 5.82
N SER A 37 5.07 13.48 6.78
CA SER A 37 4.41 12.96 7.98
C SER A 37 2.90 13.13 7.80
N THR A 38 2.12 12.07 8.01
CA THR A 38 0.66 12.11 7.81
C THR A 38 -0.07 11.28 8.84
N ILE A 39 -1.38 11.50 8.94
CA ILE A 39 -2.28 10.67 9.73
C ILE A 39 -2.57 9.39 8.92
N VAL A 40 -2.28 8.23 9.52
CA VAL A 40 -2.63 6.94 8.93
C VAL A 40 -3.99 6.51 9.45
N THR A 41 -4.89 6.24 8.51
CA THR A 41 -6.19 5.62 8.75
C THR A 41 -6.18 4.23 8.13
N SER A 42 -7.16 3.39 8.50
CA SER A 42 -7.29 2.04 7.95
C SER A 42 -7.75 2.02 6.48
N ARG A 43 -8.28 3.13 5.96
CA ARG A 43 -8.84 3.23 4.59
C ARG A 43 -8.65 4.63 4.03
N ILE A 44 -8.36 4.70 2.73
CA ILE A 44 -8.37 5.94 1.95
C ILE A 44 -9.80 6.18 1.48
N VAL A 45 -10.54 7.07 2.13
CA VAL A 45 -11.90 7.49 1.74
C VAL A 45 -11.94 9.00 1.74
N GLY A 46 -12.27 9.60 0.59
CA GLY A 46 -12.24 11.07 0.44
C GLY A 46 -10.85 11.69 0.59
N GLY A 47 -9.79 10.91 0.34
CA GLY A 47 -8.42 11.40 0.39
C GLY A 47 -8.07 12.34 -0.76
N GLU A 48 -6.84 12.83 -0.74
CA GLU A 48 -6.27 13.71 -1.77
C GLU A 48 -5.19 12.98 -2.59
N ALA A 49 -4.81 13.56 -3.73
CA ALA A 49 -3.72 13.06 -4.53
C ALA A 49 -2.40 13.13 -3.74
N ALA A 50 -1.67 12.01 -3.68
CA ALA A 50 -0.37 11.98 -3.01
C ALA A 50 0.64 12.84 -3.77
N PRO A 51 1.48 13.64 -3.07
CA PRO A 51 2.58 14.34 -3.69
C PRO A 51 3.54 13.39 -4.40
N ASN A 52 4.15 13.87 -5.48
CA ASN A 52 5.11 13.09 -6.26
C ASN A 52 6.20 12.52 -5.35
N HIS A 53 6.50 11.23 -5.49
CA HIS A 53 7.55 10.51 -4.74
C HIS A 53 7.34 10.41 -3.23
N ALA A 54 6.21 10.85 -2.67
CA ALA A 54 5.96 10.75 -1.23
C ALA A 54 6.01 9.30 -0.71
N TRP A 55 5.47 8.36 -1.47
CA TRP A 55 5.36 6.95 -1.06
C TRP A 55 6.11 6.05 -2.03
N GLY A 56 7.44 6.20 -2.09
CA GLY A 56 8.28 5.61 -3.15
C GLY A 56 8.25 4.09 -3.27
N TRP A 57 7.75 3.36 -2.28
CA TRP A 57 7.58 1.90 -2.33
C TRP A 57 6.23 1.46 -2.91
N ILE A 58 5.24 2.35 -3.05
CA ILE A 58 3.94 2.00 -3.62
C ILE A 58 4.09 1.80 -5.12
N VAL A 59 3.67 0.64 -5.59
CA VAL A 59 3.75 0.26 -7.00
C VAL A 59 2.46 -0.36 -7.49
N SER A 60 2.27 -0.33 -8.80
CA SER A 60 1.11 -0.91 -9.48
C SER A 60 1.47 -2.30 -9.99
N LEU A 61 0.76 -3.32 -9.52
CA LEU A 61 0.77 -4.64 -10.11
C LEU A 61 -0.14 -4.62 -11.34
N GLN A 62 0.41 -4.99 -12.49
CA GLN A 62 -0.29 -4.94 -13.77
C GLN A 62 -0.38 -6.32 -14.42
N LYS A 63 -1.53 -6.62 -15.02
CA LYS A 63 -1.75 -7.74 -15.95
C LYS A 63 -1.91 -7.18 -17.35
N SER A 64 -1.06 -7.59 -18.28
CA SER A 64 -1.06 -7.11 -19.67
C SER A 64 -1.06 -5.58 -19.78
N GLY A 65 -0.31 -4.90 -18.89
CA GLY A 65 -0.21 -3.45 -18.84
C GLY A 65 -1.37 -2.71 -18.14
N GLN A 66 -2.39 -3.42 -17.66
CA GLN A 66 -3.52 -2.84 -16.91
C GLN A 66 -3.35 -3.07 -15.41
N HIS A 67 -3.61 -2.04 -14.61
CA HIS A 67 -3.57 -2.13 -13.15
C HIS A 67 -4.61 -3.13 -12.64
N ILE A 68 -4.19 -4.04 -11.76
CA ILE A 68 -5.08 -5.01 -11.10
C ILE A 68 -5.06 -4.88 -9.58
N CYS A 69 -3.92 -4.52 -8.99
CA CYS A 69 -3.74 -4.39 -7.55
C CYS A 69 -2.58 -3.44 -7.21
N GLY A 70 -2.53 -3.01 -5.96
CA GLY A 70 -1.34 -2.40 -5.37
C GLY A 70 -0.32 -3.46 -4.92
N ALA A 71 0.94 -3.04 -4.84
CA ALA A 71 2.01 -3.79 -4.18
C ALA A 71 2.99 -2.81 -3.50
N SER A 72 3.86 -3.33 -2.66
CA SER A 72 4.92 -2.56 -1.99
C SER A 72 6.29 -3.15 -2.31
N LEU A 73 7.24 -2.32 -2.74
CA LEU A 73 8.63 -2.72 -2.88
C LEU A 73 9.25 -2.98 -1.50
N LEU A 74 9.87 -4.16 -1.34
CA LEU A 74 10.67 -4.52 -0.17
C LEU A 74 12.15 -4.26 -0.43
N THR A 75 12.58 -4.55 -1.66
CA THR A 75 13.95 -4.35 -2.16
C THR A 75 13.87 -3.94 -3.63
N PRO A 76 15.00 -3.65 -4.31
CA PRO A 76 15.00 -3.39 -5.75
C PRO A 76 14.45 -4.55 -6.61
N GLU A 77 14.41 -5.78 -6.08
CA GLU A 77 14.06 -7.00 -6.82
C GLU A 77 12.78 -7.68 -6.32
N TYR A 78 12.31 -7.34 -5.12
CA TYR A 78 11.17 -8.00 -4.48
C TYR A 78 10.06 -7.01 -4.13
N ALA A 79 8.83 -7.37 -4.48
CA ALA A 79 7.61 -6.68 -4.08
C ALA A 79 6.67 -7.64 -3.34
N VAL A 80 5.88 -7.11 -2.41
CA VAL A 80 4.84 -7.84 -1.69
C VAL A 80 3.45 -7.31 -2.09
N THR A 81 2.50 -8.22 -2.24
CA THR A 81 1.09 -7.94 -2.55
C THR A 81 0.21 -8.99 -1.85
N ALA A 82 -1.12 -8.86 -1.97
CA ALA A 82 -2.04 -9.86 -1.47
C ALA A 82 -2.10 -11.08 -2.40
N ALA A 83 -2.25 -12.29 -1.84
CA ALA A 83 -2.29 -13.52 -2.63
C ALA A 83 -3.46 -13.55 -3.65
N HIS A 84 -4.64 -13.03 -3.27
CA HIS A 84 -5.80 -12.92 -4.17
C HIS A 84 -5.58 -11.99 -5.37
N CYS A 85 -4.51 -11.18 -5.38
CA CYS A 85 -4.16 -10.36 -6.54
C CYS A 85 -3.46 -11.17 -7.64
N VAL A 86 -2.92 -12.34 -7.31
CA VAL A 86 -2.07 -13.15 -8.18
C VAL A 86 -2.56 -14.59 -8.36
N ASP A 87 -3.47 -15.07 -7.51
CA ASP A 87 -3.97 -16.45 -7.52
C ASP A 87 -4.54 -16.89 -8.89
N GLU A 88 -5.32 -16.03 -9.55
CA GLU A 88 -5.94 -16.31 -10.85
C GLU A 88 -4.97 -16.21 -12.05
N VAL A 89 -3.76 -15.69 -11.84
CA VAL A 89 -2.76 -15.46 -12.89
C VAL A 89 -1.50 -16.31 -12.73
N MET A 90 -1.46 -17.20 -11.74
CA MET A 90 -0.33 -18.12 -11.50
C MET A 90 0.01 -19.00 -12.71
N ASN A 91 -0.98 -19.35 -13.54
CA ASN A 91 -0.78 -20.15 -14.76
C ASN A 91 -0.11 -19.34 -15.90
N ASN A 92 -0.01 -18.01 -15.78
CA ASN A 92 0.58 -17.16 -16.80
C ASN A 92 1.26 -15.94 -16.16
N ILE A 93 2.37 -16.17 -15.46
CA ILE A 93 3.15 -15.09 -14.82
C ILE A 93 3.72 -14.10 -15.85
N SER A 94 3.95 -14.53 -17.09
CA SER A 94 4.55 -13.70 -18.15
C SER A 94 3.73 -12.45 -18.51
N VAL A 95 2.43 -12.43 -18.21
CA VAL A 95 1.59 -11.24 -18.42
C VAL A 95 1.66 -10.25 -17.25
N LEU A 96 2.35 -10.61 -16.15
CA LEU A 96 2.47 -9.76 -14.98
C LEU A 96 3.69 -8.84 -15.06
N SER A 97 3.48 -7.61 -14.60
CA SER A 97 4.56 -6.64 -14.44
C SER A 97 4.29 -5.72 -13.25
N ILE A 98 5.36 -5.16 -12.70
CA ILE A 98 5.32 -4.06 -11.73
C ILE A 98 5.59 -2.75 -12.47
N LEU A 99 4.76 -1.74 -12.21
CA LEU A 99 4.97 -0.36 -12.65
C LEU A 99 5.28 0.50 -11.41
N ALA A 100 6.47 1.10 -11.38
CA ALA A 100 6.98 1.89 -10.27
C ALA A 100 7.38 3.31 -10.71
N GLY A 101 7.42 4.26 -9.77
CA GLY A 101 7.92 5.62 -10.02
C GLY A 101 6.91 6.56 -10.69
N THR A 102 5.62 6.34 -10.48
CA THR A 102 4.54 7.23 -10.95
C THR A 102 3.48 7.44 -9.89
N ASN A 103 2.88 8.63 -9.88
CA ASN A 103 1.67 8.97 -9.13
C ASN A 103 0.41 8.99 -10.02
N ASP A 104 0.58 8.77 -11.33
CA ASP A 104 -0.50 8.77 -12.33
C ASP A 104 -0.31 7.58 -13.29
N LEU A 105 -1.27 6.67 -13.30
CA LEU A 105 -1.22 5.44 -14.11
C LEU A 105 -1.55 5.68 -15.59
N TYR A 106 -2.13 6.83 -15.92
CA TYR A 106 -2.62 7.15 -17.27
C TYR A 106 -1.73 8.16 -18.00
N ASN A 107 -0.81 8.81 -17.27
CA ASN A 107 0.14 9.75 -17.85
C ASN A 107 1.34 9.05 -18.47
N SER A 108 1.30 8.86 -19.79
CA SER A 108 2.38 8.27 -20.57
C SER A 108 3.61 9.18 -20.78
N SER A 109 3.54 10.45 -20.35
CA SER A 109 4.64 11.41 -20.52
C SER A 109 5.68 11.36 -19.39
N ILE A 110 5.44 10.60 -18.32
CA ILE A 110 6.39 10.46 -17.22
C ILE A 110 7.56 9.58 -17.68
N THR A 111 8.78 10.12 -17.63
CA THR A 111 10.00 9.44 -18.12
C THR A 111 10.70 8.61 -17.05
N THR A 112 10.37 8.82 -15.77
CA THR A 112 10.98 8.15 -14.61
C THR A 112 10.30 6.82 -14.25
N ILE A 113 9.26 6.42 -14.99
CA ILE A 113 8.52 5.19 -14.70
C ILE A 113 9.39 3.98 -15.04
N GLN A 114 9.41 2.99 -14.16
CA GLN A 114 10.04 1.71 -14.43
C GLN A 114 8.98 0.62 -14.49
N ARG A 115 8.92 -0.08 -15.64
CA ARG A 115 8.15 -1.32 -15.79
C ARG A 115 9.10 -2.51 -15.74
N ARG A 116 8.81 -3.49 -14.90
CA ARG A 116 9.59 -4.73 -14.76
C ARG A 116 8.68 -5.94 -14.82
N SER A 117 9.04 -6.91 -15.65
CA SER A 117 8.32 -8.19 -15.72
C SER A 117 8.57 -9.00 -14.45
N ILE A 118 7.56 -9.76 -14.02
CA ILE A 118 7.68 -10.68 -12.90
C ILE A 118 8.16 -12.03 -13.42
N ILE A 119 9.18 -12.59 -12.78
CA ILE A 119 9.75 -13.90 -13.16
C ILE A 119 9.30 -15.04 -12.23
N ASN A 120 8.87 -14.71 -11.02
CA ASN A 120 8.44 -15.68 -10.03
C ASN A 120 7.39 -15.05 -9.09
N VAL A 121 6.45 -15.87 -8.62
CA VAL A 121 5.46 -15.49 -7.62
C VAL A 121 5.44 -16.59 -6.56
N THR A 122 5.59 -16.20 -5.29
CA THR A 122 5.48 -17.10 -4.15
C THR A 122 4.32 -16.65 -3.29
N MET A 123 3.22 -17.41 -3.32
CA MET A 123 2.09 -17.20 -2.43
C MET A 123 2.35 -17.83 -1.07
N HIS A 124 1.74 -17.27 -0.02
CA HIS A 124 1.81 -17.86 1.31
C HIS A 124 1.23 -19.28 1.29
N PRO A 125 1.89 -20.29 1.91
CA PRO A 125 1.45 -21.69 1.84
C PRO A 125 0.05 -21.92 2.43
N ASP A 126 -0.34 -21.10 3.40
CA ASP A 126 -1.64 -21.18 4.08
C ASP A 126 -2.70 -20.25 3.45
N TYR A 127 -2.46 -19.68 2.27
CA TYR A 127 -3.49 -18.92 1.59
C TYR A 127 -4.65 -19.85 1.19
N ASP A 128 -5.82 -19.56 1.76
CA ASP A 128 -7.10 -20.18 1.41
C ASP A 128 -8.02 -19.10 0.84
N LYS A 129 -8.71 -19.42 -0.26
CA LYS A 129 -9.45 -18.46 -1.08
C LYS A 129 -10.84 -18.16 -0.52
#